data_AF-A0A2M9HTA7-F1
#
_entry.id   AF-A0A2M9HTA7-F1
#
_cell.length_a   1.000
_cell.length_b   1.000
_cell.length_c   1.000
_cell.angle_alpha   90.00
_cell.angle_beta   90.00
_cell.angle_gamma   90.00
#
_symmetry.space_group_name_H-M   'P 1'
#
loop_
_entity.id
_entity.type
_entity.pdbx_description
1 polymer ?
#
loop_
_entity_poly.entity_id
_entity_poly.type
_entity_poly.pdbx_seq_one_letter_code
_entity_poly.pdbx_strand_id
1 'polypeptide(L)'
;MNVTAFDDWVARHRDRGTDMDGYYGTQCWDLWANYATELFGAPAGTVNTAPTGANAGLAGSIWEQYPTSGWVGANFTRLPATVSPRRGDVAFWGNDPTHPVTHVAIVIQDGVHNGRIHVLAQNVDASMLARDMWDTTATDGYLRPNNQQPITGDDDMPTAQEIAEAVWNFNQNGTKCRDRLQGIDKAANDIVKTVGERVWSFPIQNVQARDRLYGLDKLQVPGLSRQLATLTATVAAQQTAIDTLAKSLGANPQDISKTVEKAVKDKLDSLQITVTTDDKEAE
;
A
#
# COMPACT_ATOMS: atom_id res chain seq x y z
N MET A 1 7.84 21.39 3.76
CA MET A 1 9.15 21.84 3.24
C MET A 1 9.64 20.74 2.33
N ASN A 2 10.06 21.07 1.12
CA ASN A 2 10.75 20.09 0.27
C ASN A 2 12.07 19.74 0.96
N VAL A 3 12.33 18.44 1.13
CA VAL A 3 13.59 17.94 1.68
C VAL A 3 14.67 18.24 0.64
N THR A 4 15.73 18.95 1.03
CA THR A 4 16.82 19.30 0.12
C THR A 4 17.93 18.24 0.14
N ALA A 5 18.84 18.25 -0.84
CA ALA A 5 19.98 17.34 -0.85
C ALA A 5 20.83 17.47 0.43
N PHE A 6 20.92 18.68 0.98
CA PHE A 6 21.54 18.94 2.28
C PHE A 6 20.79 18.28 3.45
N ASP A 7 19.46 18.33 3.49
CA ASP A 7 18.69 17.67 4.55
C ASP A 7 18.90 16.15 4.53
N ASP A 8 18.86 15.56 3.33
CA ASP A 8 19.16 14.14 3.14
C ASP A 8 20.60 13.80 3.55
N TRP A 9 21.56 14.67 3.22
CA TRP A 9 22.95 14.50 3.62
C TRP A 9 23.13 14.57 5.12
N VAL A 10 22.54 15.55 5.82
CA VAL A 10 22.58 15.65 7.28
C VAL A 10 21.97 14.40 7.92
N ALA A 11 20.80 13.96 7.44
CA ALA A 11 20.11 12.79 7.98
C ALA A 11 20.93 11.48 7.84
N ARG A 12 21.65 11.30 6.72
CA ARG A 12 22.48 10.11 6.49
C ARG A 12 23.76 10.06 7.33
N HIS A 13 24.28 11.21 7.71
CA HIS A 13 25.56 11.33 8.41
C HIS A 13 25.43 11.57 9.90
N ARG A 14 24.28 12.06 10.37
CA ARG A 14 23.98 12.17 11.79
C ARG A 14 24.16 10.83 12.50
N ASP A 15 24.82 10.88 13.66
CA ASP A 15 25.12 9.76 14.54
C ASP A 15 25.96 8.66 13.88
N ARG A 16 26.72 9.03 12.83
CA ARG A 16 27.59 8.14 12.05
C ARG A 16 28.98 8.77 11.88
N GLY A 17 30.01 7.93 11.93
CA GLY A 17 31.38 8.32 11.60
C GLY A 17 31.66 8.14 10.10
N THR A 18 32.26 9.15 9.48
CA THR A 18 32.77 9.09 8.10
C THR A 18 34.29 9.26 8.12
N ASP A 19 35.00 8.34 7.46
CA ASP A 19 36.46 8.34 7.31
C ASP A 19 36.75 8.42 5.80
N MET A 20 37.31 9.55 5.36
CA MET A 20 37.51 9.87 3.95
C MET A 20 38.91 9.52 3.45
N ASP A 21 39.91 9.47 4.35
CA ASP A 21 41.32 9.26 3.98
C ASP A 21 41.94 7.96 4.54
N GLY A 22 41.27 7.29 5.48
CA GLY A 22 41.75 6.08 6.16
C GLY A 22 42.78 6.35 7.26
N TYR A 23 42.97 7.60 7.68
CA TYR A 23 43.95 8.02 8.66
C TYR A 23 43.27 8.67 9.87
N TYR A 24 43.74 8.31 11.07
CA TYR A 24 43.24 8.85 12.34
C TYR A 24 41.73 8.60 12.61
N GLY A 25 41.07 7.76 11.82
CA GLY A 25 39.66 7.45 11.94
C GLY A 25 38.78 8.61 11.48
N THR A 26 37.63 8.80 12.11
CA THR A 26 36.61 9.73 11.65
C THR A 26 36.79 11.11 12.31
N GLN A 27 37.57 11.99 11.69
CA GLN A 27 37.94 13.32 12.19
C GLN A 27 36.97 14.42 11.72
N CYS A 28 37.11 15.62 12.30
CA CYS A 28 36.32 16.79 11.86
C CYS A 28 36.57 17.14 10.38
N TRP A 29 37.80 16.95 9.90
CA TRP A 29 38.15 17.15 8.50
C TRP A 29 37.41 16.18 7.57
N ASP A 30 37.20 14.92 7.96
CA ASP A 30 36.49 13.95 7.12
C ASP A 30 35.04 14.36 6.86
N LEU A 31 34.37 14.95 7.86
CA LEU A 31 33.02 15.47 7.69
C LEU A 31 33.00 16.61 6.67
N TRP A 32 33.98 17.53 6.74
CA TRP A 32 34.16 18.59 5.74
C TRP A 32 34.46 18.03 4.34
N ALA A 33 35.36 17.05 4.24
CA ALA A 33 35.72 16.45 2.97
C ALA A 33 34.54 15.69 2.35
N ASN A 34 33.76 14.96 3.16
CA ASN A 34 32.54 14.30 2.72
C ASN A 34 31.48 15.30 2.27
N TYR A 35 31.25 16.36 3.04
CA TYR A 35 30.32 17.45 2.69
C TYR A 35 30.66 18.06 1.31
N ALA A 36 31.92 18.43 1.10
CA ALA A 36 32.38 18.99 -0.16
C ALA A 36 32.28 18.00 -1.33
N THR A 37 32.54 16.71 -1.08
CA THR A 37 32.49 15.66 -2.09
C THR A 37 31.06 15.33 -2.50
N GLU A 38 30.18 15.04 -1.54
CA GLU A 38 28.83 14.55 -1.84
C GLU A 38 27.90 15.63 -2.36
N LEU A 39 27.98 16.85 -1.83
CA LEU A 39 27.05 17.93 -2.22
C LEU A 39 27.58 18.82 -3.34
N PHE A 40 28.90 18.88 -3.54
CA PHE A 40 29.51 19.79 -4.51
C PHE A 40 30.47 19.10 -5.49
N GLY A 41 30.68 17.79 -5.38
CA GLY A 41 31.51 17.02 -6.30
C GLY A 41 33.00 17.35 -6.20
N ALA A 42 33.50 17.70 -5.01
CA ALA A 42 34.92 17.93 -4.79
C ALA A 42 35.75 16.69 -5.18
N PRO A 43 36.78 16.82 -6.05
CA PRO A 43 37.70 15.72 -6.30
C PRO A 43 38.52 15.39 -5.06
N ALA A 44 38.91 14.12 -4.92
CA ALA A 44 39.74 13.66 -3.81
C ALA A 44 41.03 14.50 -3.66
N GLY A 45 41.35 14.88 -2.42
CA GLY A 45 42.53 15.67 -2.08
C GLY A 45 42.44 17.17 -2.38
N THR A 46 41.35 17.66 -2.99
CA THR A 46 41.21 19.10 -3.31
C THR A 46 40.76 19.95 -2.13
N VAL A 47 40.30 19.32 -1.05
CA VAL A 47 39.77 19.98 0.16
C VAL A 47 40.62 19.71 1.41
N ASN A 48 41.91 19.41 1.19
CA ASN A 48 42.89 19.12 2.24
C ASN A 48 43.25 20.36 3.07
N THR A 49 43.80 20.08 4.25
CA THR A 49 44.46 21.06 5.12
C THR A 49 45.70 21.65 4.44
N ALA A 50 46.13 22.83 4.88
CA ALA A 50 47.28 23.50 4.29
C ALA A 50 48.60 22.87 4.81
N PRO A 51 49.64 22.76 3.96
CA PRO A 51 50.94 22.20 4.36
C PRO A 51 51.81 23.19 5.16
N THR A 52 51.39 24.43 5.30
CA THR A 52 52.15 25.51 5.96
C THR A 52 51.20 26.41 6.76
N GLY A 53 51.75 27.23 7.66
CA GLY A 53 50.99 28.09 8.57
C GLY A 53 51.01 27.59 10.01
N ALA A 54 50.43 28.37 10.91
CA ALA A 54 50.43 28.06 12.35
C ALA A 54 49.69 26.75 12.66
N ASN A 55 48.63 26.46 11.91
CA ASN A 55 47.81 25.27 12.07
C ASN A 55 48.01 24.25 10.93
N ALA A 56 49.18 24.23 10.29
CA ALA A 56 49.49 23.31 9.19
C ALA A 56 49.11 21.86 9.53
N GLY A 57 48.40 21.19 8.61
CA GLY A 57 47.88 19.83 8.82
C GLY A 57 46.60 19.72 9.66
N LEU A 58 46.14 20.82 10.27
CA LEU A 58 44.92 20.86 11.09
C LEU A 58 43.77 21.57 10.36
N ALA A 59 42.53 21.32 10.79
CA ALA A 59 41.33 21.83 10.13
C ALA A 59 41.30 23.36 9.99
N GLY A 60 41.75 24.10 11.01
CA GLY A 60 41.79 25.57 10.99
C GLY A 60 42.63 26.15 9.85
N SER A 61 43.66 25.43 9.40
CA SER A 61 44.52 25.90 8.29
C SER A 61 43.77 26.10 6.97
N ILE A 62 42.61 25.45 6.80
CA ILE A 62 41.77 25.58 5.61
C ILE A 62 41.23 27.01 5.48
N TRP A 63 40.84 27.62 6.60
CA TRP A 63 40.34 28.99 6.62
C TRP A 63 41.49 30.01 6.59
N GLU A 64 42.55 29.77 7.37
CA GLU A 64 43.73 30.65 7.46
C GLU A 64 44.42 30.84 6.11
N GLN A 65 44.72 29.73 5.43
CA GLN A 65 45.45 29.71 4.16
C GLN A 65 44.53 29.72 2.94
N TYR A 66 43.25 30.08 3.13
CA TYR A 66 42.28 30.07 2.05
C TYR A 66 42.74 30.93 0.85
N PRO A 67 42.58 30.44 -0.39
CA PRO A 67 42.11 29.09 -0.71
C PRO A 67 43.24 28.05 -0.64
N THR A 68 42.98 26.89 -0.02
CA THR A 68 43.97 25.78 0.04
C THR A 68 44.15 25.05 -1.30
N SER A 69 43.18 25.19 -2.21
CA SER A 69 43.27 24.70 -3.59
C SER A 69 42.48 25.59 -4.55
N GLY A 70 42.76 25.47 -5.85
CA GLY A 70 41.97 26.16 -6.88
C GLY A 70 40.49 25.77 -6.87
N TRP A 71 40.17 24.51 -6.50
CA TRP A 71 38.79 24.05 -6.42
C TRP A 71 38.06 24.70 -5.24
N VAL A 72 38.69 24.77 -4.05
CA VAL A 72 38.11 25.44 -2.88
C VAL A 72 37.85 26.92 -3.15
N GLY A 73 38.81 27.60 -3.78
CA GLY A 73 38.67 29.02 -4.14
C GLY A 73 37.56 29.29 -5.17
N ALA A 74 37.29 28.35 -6.07
CA ALA A 74 36.23 28.49 -7.06
C ALA A 74 34.83 28.19 -6.49
N ASN A 75 34.72 27.30 -5.51
CA ASN A 75 33.45 26.77 -5.03
C ASN A 75 32.97 27.35 -3.70
N PHE A 76 33.84 27.99 -2.93
CA PHE A 76 33.51 28.57 -1.64
C PHE A 76 33.94 30.03 -1.58
N THR A 77 33.24 30.83 -0.79
CA THR A 77 33.62 32.20 -0.41
C THR A 77 34.01 32.23 1.07
N ARG A 78 35.19 32.78 1.38
CA ARG A 78 35.62 32.99 2.78
C ARG A 78 34.93 34.19 3.39
N LEU A 79 34.34 33.99 4.57
CA LEU A 79 33.63 35.00 5.35
C LEU A 79 34.26 35.11 6.75
N PRO A 80 34.34 36.33 7.32
CA PRO A 80 34.84 36.52 8.69
C PRO A 80 33.84 36.02 9.74
N ALA A 81 34.32 35.72 10.94
CA ALA A 81 33.51 35.30 12.10
C ALA A 81 32.38 36.26 12.48
N THR A 82 32.48 37.55 12.10
CA THR A 82 31.47 38.57 12.38
C THR A 82 30.20 38.44 11.54
N VAL A 83 30.22 37.62 10.48
CA VAL A 83 29.04 37.36 9.65
C VAL A 83 28.11 36.39 10.37
N SER A 84 26.81 36.69 10.34
CA SER A 84 25.79 35.72 10.79
C SER A 84 25.85 34.47 9.89
N PRO A 85 26.02 33.27 10.45
CA PRO A 85 26.11 32.06 9.67
C PRO A 85 24.78 31.75 9.00
N ARG A 86 24.86 31.03 7.89
CA ARG A 86 23.72 30.44 7.19
C ARG A 86 23.85 28.93 7.18
N ARG A 87 22.72 28.25 7.11
CA ARG A 87 22.64 26.83 6.82
C ARG A 87 23.47 26.51 5.56
N GLY A 88 24.30 25.48 5.64
CA GLY A 88 25.26 25.10 4.59
C GLY A 88 26.63 25.80 4.68
N ASP A 89 26.80 26.79 5.56
CA ASP A 89 28.15 27.31 5.83
C ASP A 89 29.01 26.27 6.52
N VAL A 90 30.32 26.35 6.29
CA VAL A 90 31.30 25.55 7.01
C VAL A 90 31.99 26.45 8.01
N ALA A 91 31.79 26.17 9.29
CA ALA A 91 32.32 26.92 10.42
C ALA A 91 33.73 26.42 10.77
N PHE A 92 34.64 27.35 11.04
CA PHE A 92 36.03 27.07 11.42
C PHE A 92 36.36 27.72 12.76
N TRP A 93 36.98 26.93 13.63
CA TRP A 93 37.56 27.40 14.89
C TRP A 93 39.07 27.26 14.83
N GLY A 94 39.76 28.32 15.23
CA GLY A 94 41.20 28.31 15.44
C GLY A 94 41.54 27.59 16.75
N ASN A 95 42.77 27.80 17.24
CA ASN A 95 43.19 27.31 18.55
C ASN A 95 42.57 28.19 19.65
N ASP A 96 41.34 27.87 20.04
CA ASP A 96 40.59 28.57 21.10
C ASP A 96 40.35 27.67 22.33
N PRO A 97 39.91 28.24 23.48
CA PRO A 97 39.75 27.46 24.72
C PRO A 97 38.79 26.27 24.62
N THR A 98 37.85 26.28 23.68
CA THR A 98 36.90 25.18 23.42
C THR A 98 37.39 24.23 22.32
N HIS A 99 38.29 24.69 21.45
CA HIS A 99 38.87 23.94 20.32
C HIS A 99 40.40 24.03 20.31
N PRO A 100 41.11 23.41 21.27
CA PRO A 100 42.56 23.57 21.41
C PRO A 100 43.40 22.99 20.25
N VAL A 101 42.77 22.24 19.33
CA VAL A 101 43.43 21.61 18.16
C VAL A 101 42.72 22.02 16.86
N THR A 102 42.16 23.23 16.80
CA THR A 102 41.28 23.73 15.73
C THR A 102 40.06 22.84 15.48
N HIS A 103 39.05 23.35 14.78
CA HIS A 103 37.88 22.54 14.44
C HIS A 103 37.19 23.02 13.17
N VAL A 104 36.44 22.11 12.53
CA VAL A 104 35.57 22.41 11.41
C VAL A 104 34.26 21.65 11.54
N ALA A 105 33.14 22.33 11.26
CA ALA A 105 31.80 21.75 11.30
C ALA A 105 30.88 22.38 10.26
N ILE A 106 29.75 21.72 9.97
CA ILE A 106 28.78 22.19 8.98
C ILE A 106 27.59 22.83 9.69
N VAL A 107 27.29 24.10 9.40
CA VAL A 107 26.14 24.81 9.96
C VAL A 107 24.85 24.23 9.37
N ILE A 108 23.97 23.72 10.24
CA ILE A 108 22.70 23.09 9.84
C ILE A 108 21.48 23.99 10.08
N GLN A 109 21.66 25.16 10.72
CA GLN A 109 20.60 26.14 10.94
C GLN A 109 21.12 27.57 10.77
N ASP A 110 20.28 28.45 10.21
CA ASP A 110 20.61 29.87 10.06
C ASP A 110 20.77 30.57 11.41
N GLY A 111 21.74 31.46 11.47
CA GLY A 111 21.90 32.44 12.56
C GLY A 111 22.55 31.91 13.83
N VAL A 112 22.76 32.84 14.75
CA VAL A 112 23.25 32.58 16.11
C VAL A 112 22.06 32.58 17.06
N HIS A 113 21.95 31.54 17.89
CA HIS A 113 20.88 31.40 18.89
C HIS A 113 21.51 31.29 20.27
N ASN A 114 21.19 32.23 21.15
CA ASN A 114 21.75 32.29 22.51
C ASN A 114 23.29 32.21 22.55
N GLY A 115 23.95 32.90 21.62
CA GLY A 115 25.42 32.92 21.50
C GLY A 115 26.04 31.64 20.93
N ARG A 116 25.24 30.76 20.36
CA ARG A 116 25.67 29.46 19.79
C ARG A 116 25.20 29.29 18.36
N ILE A 117 25.85 28.39 17.63
CA ILE A 117 25.48 27.97 16.28
C ILE A 117 25.09 26.49 16.29
N HIS A 118 24.17 26.11 15.41
CA HIS A 118 23.73 24.74 15.29
C HIS A 118 24.48 24.06 14.15
N VAL A 119 25.19 22.97 14.47
CA VAL A 119 26.11 22.32 13.54
C VAL A 119 25.94 20.81 13.54
N LEU A 120 26.28 20.20 12.40
CA LEU A 120 26.70 18.81 12.35
C LEU A 120 28.23 18.80 12.49
N ALA A 121 28.74 18.16 13.53
CA ALA A 121 30.16 18.18 13.86
C ALA A 121 30.67 16.79 14.20
N GLN A 122 31.82 16.39 13.64
CA GLN A 122 32.42 15.08 13.86
C GLN A 122 33.68 15.18 14.71
N ASN A 123 33.84 14.20 15.60
CA ASN A 123 34.95 14.12 16.53
C ASN A 123 35.09 15.34 17.46
N VAL A 124 33.99 16.07 17.68
CA VAL A 124 33.86 16.94 18.86
C VAL A 124 33.89 16.01 20.07
N ASP A 125 34.76 16.27 21.06
CA ASP A 125 34.97 15.48 22.29
C ASP A 125 35.52 14.04 22.17
N ALA A 126 36.13 13.68 21.04
CA ALA A 126 36.66 12.34 20.76
C ALA A 126 35.59 11.25 20.55
N SER A 127 34.30 11.61 20.40
CA SER A 127 33.22 10.66 20.11
C SER A 127 33.32 10.00 18.72
N MET A 128 34.16 10.50 17.80
CA MET A 128 34.32 10.01 16.41
C MET A 128 33.06 10.05 15.51
N LEU A 129 31.85 10.18 16.06
CA LEU A 129 30.60 10.28 15.31
C LEU A 129 30.28 11.73 14.95
N ALA A 130 29.62 11.96 13.83
CA ALA A 130 29.03 13.26 13.50
C ALA A 130 27.75 13.48 14.30
N ARG A 131 27.69 14.53 15.12
CA ARG A 131 26.57 14.85 15.99
C ARG A 131 25.90 16.13 15.59
N ASP A 132 24.58 16.11 15.63
CA ASP A 132 23.72 17.29 15.58
C ASP A 132 23.79 17.98 16.96
N MET A 133 24.41 19.17 17.03
CA MET A 133 24.73 19.82 18.29
C MET A 133 24.87 21.35 18.22
N TRP A 134 24.79 21.99 19.39
CA TRP A 134 24.99 23.43 19.57
C TRP A 134 26.41 23.75 20.03
N ASP A 135 27.15 24.48 19.22
CA ASP A 135 28.53 24.89 19.49
C ASP A 135 28.67 26.40 19.70
N THR A 136 29.81 26.83 20.21
CA THR A 136 30.25 28.23 20.23
C THR A 136 30.28 28.81 18.82
N THR A 137 30.15 30.13 18.67
CA THR A 137 30.35 30.78 17.36
C THR A 137 31.77 30.55 16.84
N ALA A 138 31.90 30.31 15.53
CA ALA A 138 33.19 30.14 14.85
C ALA A 138 34.17 31.28 15.21
N THR A 139 35.38 30.94 15.62
CA THR A 139 36.40 31.94 16.02
C THR A 139 37.19 32.48 14.84
N ASP A 140 37.43 31.67 13.81
CA ASP A 140 38.10 32.13 12.58
C ASP A 140 37.08 32.71 11.59
N GLY A 141 36.06 31.92 11.25
CA GLY A 141 34.98 32.34 10.37
C GLY A 141 34.34 31.20 9.62
N TYR A 142 33.86 31.49 8.41
CA TYR A 142 33.07 30.56 7.61
C TYR A 142 33.60 30.43 6.19
N LEU A 143 33.41 29.25 5.58
CA LEU A 143 33.39 29.08 4.14
C LEU A 143 31.95 28.84 3.68
N ARG A 144 31.42 29.72 2.83
CA ARG A 144 30.08 29.59 2.26
C ARG A 144 30.14 29.00 0.85
N PRO A 145 29.42 27.92 0.53
CA PRO A 145 29.35 27.42 -0.84
C PRO A 145 28.82 28.49 -1.80
N ASN A 146 29.43 28.65 -2.96
CA ASN A 146 28.98 29.60 -3.98
C ASN A 146 27.69 29.09 -4.65
N ASN A 147 27.58 27.77 -4.86
CA ASN A 147 26.36 27.12 -5.31
C ASN A 147 25.45 26.81 -4.11
N GLN A 148 24.31 27.48 -4.00
CA GLN A 148 23.37 27.26 -2.89
C GLN A 148 22.31 26.19 -3.21
N GLN A 149 22.23 25.70 -4.46
CA GLN A 149 21.19 24.74 -4.90
C GLN A 149 21.09 23.48 -4.02
N PRO A 150 22.19 22.80 -3.63
CA PRO A 150 22.09 21.63 -2.76
C PRO A 150 21.50 21.95 -1.37
N ILE A 151 21.63 23.21 -0.93
CA ILE A 151 21.20 23.68 0.38
C ILE A 151 19.74 24.10 0.34
N THR A 152 19.37 25.01 -0.55
CA THR A 152 18.02 25.59 -0.64
C THR A 152 17.03 24.72 -1.40
N GLY A 153 17.53 23.75 -2.18
CA GLY A 153 16.74 23.02 -3.16
C GLY A 153 16.64 23.80 -4.48
N ASP A 154 16.22 23.11 -5.54
CA ASP A 154 15.93 23.74 -6.82
C ASP A 154 14.76 24.72 -6.64
N ASP A 155 15.03 26.02 -6.81
CA ASP A 155 14.00 27.06 -6.89
C ASP A 155 13.05 26.84 -8.10
N ASP A 156 13.44 25.96 -9.04
CA ASP A 156 12.75 25.67 -10.30
C ASP A 156 12.03 24.31 -10.35
N MET A 157 12.06 23.49 -9.28
CA MET A 157 11.35 22.20 -9.31
C MET A 157 9.84 22.43 -9.16
N PRO A 158 9.02 22.11 -10.17
CA PRO A 158 7.57 22.31 -10.09
C PRO A 158 7.01 21.47 -8.95
N THR A 159 6.11 22.05 -8.18
CA THR A 159 5.40 21.36 -7.11
C THR A 159 4.66 20.13 -7.66
N ALA A 160 4.38 19.15 -6.80
CA ALA A 160 3.57 17.99 -7.18
C ALA A 160 2.22 18.41 -7.79
N GLN A 161 1.66 19.54 -7.34
CA GLN A 161 0.43 20.10 -7.91
C GLN A 161 0.65 20.63 -9.33
N GLU A 162 1.70 21.39 -9.58
CA GLU A 162 2.03 21.91 -10.93
C GLU A 162 2.33 20.77 -11.91
N ILE A 163 3.04 19.74 -11.46
CA ILE A 163 3.27 18.52 -12.25
C ILE A 163 1.94 17.83 -12.55
N ALA A 164 1.07 17.65 -11.54
CA ALA A 164 -0.22 17.01 -11.72
C ALA A 164 -1.11 17.80 -12.70
N GLU A 165 -1.15 19.13 -12.59
CA GLU A 165 -1.88 19.99 -13.51
C GLU A 165 -1.32 19.94 -14.93
N ALA A 166 0.00 19.90 -15.09
CA ALA A 166 0.66 19.75 -16.38
C ALA A 166 0.33 18.39 -17.01
N VAL A 167 0.41 17.30 -16.26
CA VAL A 167 0.05 15.95 -16.72
C VAL A 167 -1.44 15.85 -17.06
N TRP A 168 -2.31 16.40 -16.22
CA TRP A 168 -3.76 16.40 -16.43
C TRP A 168 -4.15 17.16 -17.72
N ASN A 169 -3.44 18.24 -18.02
CA ASN A 169 -3.64 19.07 -19.22
C ASN A 169 -2.78 18.66 -20.42
N PHE A 170 -1.90 17.68 -20.28
CA PHE A 170 -0.96 17.29 -21.32
C PHE A 170 -1.71 16.88 -22.59
N ASN A 171 -1.42 17.57 -23.69
CA ASN A 171 -2.06 17.37 -24.98
C ASN A 171 -1.24 16.38 -25.81
N GLN A 172 -1.80 15.19 -26.02
CA GLN A 172 -1.27 14.22 -26.96
C GLN A 172 -2.15 14.23 -28.22
N ASN A 173 -1.58 14.66 -29.35
CA ASN A 173 -2.22 14.61 -30.67
C ASN A 173 -3.61 15.27 -30.70
N GLY A 174 -3.75 16.43 -30.06
CA GLY A 174 -5.00 17.20 -30.03
C GLY A 174 -5.97 16.81 -28.91
N THR A 175 -5.68 15.77 -28.13
CA THR A 175 -6.53 15.34 -27.00
C THR A 175 -5.77 15.45 -25.70
N LYS A 176 -6.37 16.08 -24.69
CA LYS A 176 -5.74 16.17 -23.36
C LYS A 176 -5.90 14.87 -22.58
N CYS A 177 -4.94 14.53 -21.73
CA CYS A 177 -4.96 13.31 -20.91
C CYS A 177 -6.27 13.11 -20.16
N ARG A 178 -6.78 14.17 -19.49
CA ARG A 178 -8.08 14.09 -18.79
C ARG A 178 -9.25 13.69 -19.69
N ASP A 179 -9.27 14.18 -20.92
CA ASP A 179 -10.40 13.98 -21.83
C ASP A 179 -10.39 12.53 -22.33
N ARG A 180 -9.19 11.93 -22.47
CA ARG A 180 -9.04 10.49 -22.76
C ARG A 180 -9.54 9.63 -21.61
N LEU A 181 -9.14 9.94 -20.37
CA LEU A 181 -9.56 9.18 -19.19
C LEU A 181 -11.08 9.24 -19.00
N GLN A 182 -11.65 10.44 -19.04
CA GLN A 182 -13.09 10.64 -18.93
C GLN A 182 -13.85 9.99 -20.09
N GLY A 183 -13.28 10.00 -21.30
CA GLY A 183 -13.84 9.31 -22.47
C GLY A 183 -13.91 7.79 -22.29
N ILE A 184 -12.88 7.18 -21.69
CA ILE A 184 -12.86 5.76 -21.36
C ILE A 184 -13.93 5.43 -20.32
N ASP A 185 -14.04 6.23 -19.25
CA ASP A 185 -15.06 6.02 -18.22
C ASP A 185 -16.48 6.13 -18.80
N LYS A 186 -16.71 7.13 -19.66
CA LYS A 186 -17.98 7.27 -20.37
C LYS A 186 -18.27 6.07 -21.26
N ALA A 187 -17.30 5.61 -22.05
CA ALA A 187 -17.46 4.45 -22.91
C ALA A 187 -17.77 3.18 -22.11
N ALA A 188 -17.09 2.97 -20.98
CA ALA A 188 -17.34 1.85 -20.08
C ALA A 188 -18.77 1.91 -19.51
N ASN A 189 -19.21 3.07 -19.03
CA ASN A 189 -20.57 3.27 -18.52
C ASN A 189 -21.64 3.08 -19.62
N ASP A 190 -21.39 3.56 -20.83
CA ASP A 190 -22.29 3.40 -21.97
C ASP A 190 -22.39 1.93 -22.42
N ILE A 191 -21.30 1.16 -22.33
CA ILE A 191 -21.30 -0.30 -22.56
C ILE A 191 -22.16 -1.00 -21.51
N VAL A 192 -21.99 -0.70 -20.23
CA VAL A 192 -22.80 -1.30 -19.15
C VAL A 192 -24.28 -1.03 -19.40
N LYS A 193 -24.64 0.20 -19.75
CA LYS A 193 -26.02 0.55 -20.07
C LYS A 193 -26.53 -0.20 -21.30
N THR A 194 -25.80 -0.16 -22.40
CA THR A 194 -26.29 -0.68 -23.70
C THR A 194 -26.27 -2.20 -23.75
N VAL A 195 -25.16 -2.84 -23.35
CA VAL A 195 -25.00 -4.30 -23.39
C VAL A 195 -25.76 -4.93 -22.23
N GLY A 196 -25.69 -4.36 -21.03
CA GLY A 196 -26.44 -4.84 -19.88
C GLY A 196 -27.95 -4.84 -20.15
N GLU A 197 -28.52 -3.73 -20.62
CA GLU A 197 -29.95 -3.67 -20.96
C GLU A 197 -30.33 -4.66 -22.07
N ARG A 198 -29.48 -4.83 -23.10
CA ARG A 198 -29.72 -5.82 -24.17
C ARG A 198 -29.72 -7.25 -23.66
N VAL A 199 -28.80 -7.62 -22.78
CA VAL A 199 -28.75 -8.95 -22.17
C VAL A 199 -30.00 -9.18 -21.31
N TRP A 200 -30.36 -8.21 -20.47
CA TRP A 200 -31.53 -8.33 -19.58
C TRP A 200 -32.87 -8.38 -20.32
N SER A 201 -32.97 -7.67 -21.45
CA SER A 201 -34.17 -7.64 -22.29
C SER A 201 -34.19 -8.70 -23.40
N PHE A 202 -33.11 -9.50 -23.55
CA PHE A 202 -33.00 -10.49 -24.61
C PHE A 202 -34.15 -11.51 -24.49
N PRO A 203 -34.93 -11.74 -25.57
CA PRO A 203 -36.03 -12.69 -25.54
C PRO A 203 -35.51 -14.12 -25.62
N ILE A 204 -35.83 -14.93 -24.62
CA ILE A 204 -35.61 -16.37 -24.64
C ILE A 204 -36.99 -17.02 -24.62
N GLN A 205 -37.35 -17.71 -25.69
CA GLN A 205 -38.68 -18.31 -25.85
C GLN A 205 -39.82 -17.29 -25.60
N ASN A 206 -39.70 -16.10 -26.21
CA ASN A 206 -40.65 -14.99 -26.12
C ASN A 206 -40.81 -14.34 -24.73
N VAL A 207 -39.95 -14.65 -23.76
CA VAL A 207 -39.90 -14.00 -22.44
C VAL A 207 -38.53 -13.37 -22.23
N GLN A 208 -38.50 -12.15 -21.69
CA GLN A 208 -37.22 -11.47 -21.43
C GLN A 208 -36.39 -12.23 -20.39
N ALA A 209 -35.07 -12.29 -20.61
CA ALA A 209 -34.15 -13.03 -19.74
C ALA A 209 -34.29 -12.66 -18.25
N ARG A 210 -34.47 -11.36 -17.93
CA ARG A 210 -34.71 -10.89 -16.56
C ARG A 210 -35.98 -11.50 -15.93
N ASP A 211 -37.07 -11.55 -16.69
CA ASP A 211 -38.36 -12.03 -16.19
C ASP A 211 -38.33 -13.55 -16.01
N ARG A 212 -37.57 -14.27 -16.85
CA ARG A 212 -37.33 -15.70 -16.68
C ARG A 212 -36.53 -15.99 -15.41
N LEU A 213 -35.45 -15.24 -15.15
CA LEU A 213 -34.64 -15.42 -13.95
C LEU A 213 -35.46 -15.13 -12.67
N TYR A 214 -36.17 -13.99 -12.64
CA TYR A 214 -37.05 -13.66 -11.52
C TYR A 214 -38.22 -14.64 -11.37
N GLY A 215 -38.76 -15.16 -12.46
CA GLY A 215 -39.82 -16.16 -12.45
C GLY A 215 -39.35 -17.53 -11.93
N LEU A 216 -38.12 -17.92 -12.28
CA LEU A 216 -37.50 -19.17 -11.82
C LEU A 216 -37.30 -19.16 -10.29
N ASP A 217 -36.81 -18.05 -9.76
CA ASP A 217 -36.65 -17.85 -8.31
C ASP A 217 -37.98 -17.80 -7.56
N LYS A 218 -38.99 -17.08 -8.09
CA LYS A 218 -40.25 -16.85 -7.37
C LYS A 218 -41.22 -18.03 -7.43
N LEU A 219 -41.24 -18.79 -8.52
CA LEU A 219 -42.30 -19.78 -8.76
C LEU A 219 -41.77 -21.21 -8.91
N GLN A 220 -40.66 -21.40 -9.63
CA GLN A 220 -40.20 -22.74 -9.98
C GLN A 220 -39.47 -23.40 -8.80
N VAL A 221 -38.51 -22.72 -8.16
CA VAL A 221 -37.75 -23.30 -7.06
C VAL A 221 -38.65 -23.67 -5.86
N PRO A 222 -39.51 -22.78 -5.33
CA PRO A 222 -40.38 -23.13 -4.20
C PRO A 222 -41.49 -24.14 -4.56
N GLY A 223 -41.93 -24.14 -5.82
CA GLY A 223 -42.91 -25.11 -6.34
C GLY A 223 -42.33 -26.53 -6.40
N LEU A 224 -41.14 -26.67 -6.99
CA LEU A 224 -40.40 -27.94 -7.06
C LEU A 224 -40.05 -28.47 -5.67
N SER A 225 -39.61 -27.62 -4.74
CA SER A 225 -39.35 -28.06 -3.35
C SER A 225 -40.59 -28.61 -2.66
N ARG A 226 -41.76 -27.99 -2.86
CA ARG A 226 -43.04 -28.50 -2.32
C ARG A 226 -43.44 -29.82 -2.95
N GLN A 227 -43.35 -29.94 -4.27
CA GLN A 227 -43.64 -31.19 -4.99
C GLN A 227 -42.72 -32.33 -4.54
N LEU A 228 -41.43 -32.05 -4.36
CA LEU A 228 -40.46 -33.02 -3.86
C LEU A 228 -40.83 -33.47 -2.44
N ALA A 229 -41.19 -32.55 -1.54
CA ALA A 229 -41.64 -32.89 -0.19
C ALA A 229 -42.89 -33.78 -0.19
N THR A 230 -43.88 -33.49 -1.04
CA THR A 230 -45.08 -34.32 -1.20
C THR A 230 -44.74 -35.72 -1.73
N LEU A 231 -43.83 -35.82 -2.71
CA LEU A 231 -43.40 -37.11 -3.24
C LEU A 231 -42.67 -37.94 -2.19
N THR A 232 -41.75 -37.33 -1.42
CA THR A 232 -41.07 -37.99 -0.30
C THR A 232 -42.05 -38.51 0.74
N ALA A 233 -43.06 -37.73 1.11
CA ALA A 233 -44.10 -38.17 2.04
C ALA A 233 -44.92 -39.37 1.50
N THR A 234 -45.22 -39.37 0.20
CA THR A 234 -45.94 -40.47 -0.46
C THR A 234 -45.10 -41.75 -0.47
N VAL A 235 -43.81 -41.65 -0.80
CA VAL A 235 -42.89 -42.80 -0.77
C VAL A 235 -42.77 -43.36 0.65
N ALA A 236 -42.68 -42.51 1.67
CA ALA A 236 -42.64 -42.96 3.07
C ALA A 236 -43.94 -43.67 3.49
N ALA A 237 -45.09 -43.15 3.07
CA ALA A 237 -46.39 -43.79 3.32
C ALA A 237 -46.51 -45.15 2.61
N GLN A 238 -46.05 -45.24 1.36
CA GLN A 238 -45.99 -46.50 0.62
C GLN A 238 -45.06 -47.50 1.27
N GLN A 239 -43.87 -47.08 1.72
CA GLN A 239 -42.94 -47.94 2.46
C GLN A 239 -43.59 -48.47 3.74
N THR A 240 -44.29 -47.61 4.49
CA THR A 240 -45.03 -48.02 5.69
C THR A 240 -46.13 -49.03 5.37
N ALA A 241 -46.88 -48.82 4.28
CA ALA A 241 -47.90 -49.76 3.84
C ALA A 241 -47.32 -51.11 3.40
N ILE A 242 -46.17 -51.10 2.71
CA ILE A 242 -45.42 -52.32 2.35
C ILE A 242 -44.95 -53.04 3.62
N ASP A 243 -44.38 -52.33 4.60
CA ASP A 243 -43.94 -52.91 5.86
C ASP A 243 -45.13 -53.52 6.64
N THR A 244 -46.29 -52.85 6.66
CA THR A 244 -47.52 -53.38 7.27
C THR A 244 -48.03 -54.61 6.51
N LEU A 245 -48.04 -54.58 5.17
CA LEU A 245 -48.46 -55.71 4.35
C LEU A 245 -47.52 -56.89 4.58
N ALA A 246 -46.21 -56.68 4.57
CA ALA A 246 -45.20 -57.70 4.86
C ALA A 246 -45.39 -58.32 6.26
N LYS A 247 -45.72 -57.51 7.28
CA LYS A 247 -46.08 -58.00 8.62
C LYS A 247 -47.39 -58.80 8.60
N SER A 248 -48.40 -58.36 7.84
CA SER A 248 -49.70 -59.05 7.75
C SER A 248 -49.64 -60.36 6.94
N LEU A 249 -48.80 -60.42 5.90
CA LEU A 249 -48.54 -61.62 5.09
C LEU A 249 -47.66 -62.63 5.83
N GLY A 250 -47.11 -62.26 6.99
CA GLY A 250 -46.61 -63.20 8.00
C GLY A 250 -47.71 -63.98 8.74
N ALA A 251 -49.00 -63.71 8.48
CA ALA A 251 -50.13 -64.46 9.05
C ALA A 251 -50.45 -65.71 8.21
N ASN A 252 -50.66 -66.84 8.89
CA ASN A 252 -50.78 -68.19 8.35
C ASN A 252 -51.94 -68.31 7.32
N PRO A 253 -51.70 -68.86 6.10
CA PRO A 253 -52.72 -69.07 5.07
C PRO A 253 -54.00 -69.80 5.54
N GLN A 254 -53.91 -70.59 6.61
CA GLN A 254 -55.07 -71.29 7.16
C GLN A 254 -56.07 -70.39 7.88
N ASP A 255 -55.65 -69.22 8.36
CA ASP A 255 -56.56 -68.27 9.02
C ASP A 255 -57.39 -67.49 7.99
N ILE A 256 -56.81 -67.25 6.81
CA ILE A 256 -57.52 -66.68 5.65
C ILE A 256 -58.58 -67.66 5.16
N SER A 257 -58.23 -68.93 5.00
CA SER A 257 -59.15 -69.99 4.55
C SER A 257 -60.38 -70.11 5.46
N LYS A 258 -60.18 -70.13 6.78
CA LYS A 258 -61.28 -70.22 7.77
C LYS A 258 -62.23 -69.02 7.70
N THR A 259 -61.68 -67.83 7.49
CA THR A 259 -62.47 -66.59 7.40
C THR A 259 -63.37 -66.61 6.17
N VAL A 260 -62.83 -67.05 5.03
CA VAL A 260 -63.59 -67.19 3.77
C VAL A 260 -64.65 -68.28 3.89
N GLU A 261 -64.31 -69.44 4.46
CA GLU A 261 -65.25 -70.56 4.64
C GLU A 261 -66.47 -70.14 5.46
N LYS A 262 -66.25 -69.41 6.56
CA LYS A 262 -67.34 -68.89 7.41
C LYS A 262 -68.27 -67.97 6.63
N ALA A 263 -67.73 -67.02 5.88
CA ALA A 263 -68.52 -66.05 5.12
C ALA A 263 -69.39 -66.72 4.04
N VAL A 264 -68.88 -67.79 3.40
CA VAL A 264 -69.63 -68.55 2.39
C VAL A 264 -70.78 -69.35 3.03
N LYS A 265 -70.53 -70.01 4.17
CA LYS A 265 -71.57 -70.75 4.90
C LYS A 265 -72.72 -69.85 5.36
N ASP A 266 -72.39 -68.73 5.99
CA ASP A 266 -73.40 -67.77 6.47
C ASP A 266 -74.28 -67.26 5.30
N LYS A 267 -73.72 -67.16 4.08
CA LYS A 267 -74.47 -66.75 2.89
C LYS A 267 -75.36 -67.86 2.33
N LEU A 268 -74.89 -69.10 2.28
CA LEU A 268 -75.67 -70.25 1.83
C LEU A 268 -76.87 -70.50 2.76
N ASP A 269 -76.67 -70.39 4.07
CA ASP A 269 -77.75 -70.57 5.07
C ASP A 269 -78.85 -69.50 4.94
N SER A 270 -78.52 -68.32 4.37
CA SER A 270 -79.48 -67.23 4.16
C SER A 270 -80.38 -67.39 2.93
N LEU A 271 -80.16 -68.40 2.07
CA LEU A 271 -80.91 -68.59 0.84
C LEU A 271 -82.09 -69.56 1.05
N GLN A 272 -83.32 -69.04 1.08
CA GLN A 272 -84.55 -69.85 0.96
C GLN A 272 -85.00 -69.87 -0.52
N ILE A 273 -85.11 -71.06 -1.11
CA ILE A 273 -85.59 -71.26 -2.49
C ILE A 273 -87.03 -71.78 -2.44
N THR A 274 -87.97 -71.02 -3.00
CA THR A 274 -89.36 -71.46 -3.22
C THR A 274 -89.50 -71.93 -4.66
N VAL A 275 -89.95 -73.17 -4.86
CA VAL A 275 -90.24 -73.75 -6.19
C VAL A 275 -91.75 -73.79 -6.37
N THR A 276 -92.27 -73.10 -7.40
CA THR A 276 -93.68 -73.18 -7.83
C THR A 276 -93.76 -73.91 -9.17
N THR A 277 -94.63 -74.91 -9.26
CA THR A 277 -94.95 -75.66 -10.48
C THR A 277 -96.26 -75.14 -11.08
N ASP A 278 -96.25 -74.77 -12.37
CA ASP A 278 -97.45 -74.37 -13.12
C ASP A 278 -98.06 -75.59 -13.84
N ASP A 279 -99.26 -76.00 -13.43
CA ASP A 279 -100.07 -76.99 -14.16
C ASP A 279 -100.78 -76.33 -15.36
N LYS A 280 -100.70 -76.98 -16.53
CA LYS A 280 -101.54 -76.68 -17.71
C LYS A 280 -102.28 -77.95 -18.14
N GLU A 281 -103.59 -78.00 -17.92
CA GLU A 281 -104.56 -78.73 -18.77
C GLU A 281 -104.82 -77.85 -20.03
N ALA A 282 -105.16 -78.32 -21.22
CA ALA A 282 -105.76 -79.58 -21.66
C ALA A 282 -105.42 -79.85 -23.15
N GLU A 283 -105.40 -81.12 -23.53
CA GLU A 283 -106.40 -81.68 -24.46
C GLU A 283 -106.60 -83.18 -24.15
#